data_AF-A0A8J1UQH8-F1
#
_entry.id   AF-A0A8J1UQH8-F1
#
_cell.length_a   1.000
_cell.length_b   1.000
_cell.length_c   1.000
_cell.angle_alpha   90.00
_cell.angle_beta   90.00
_cell.angle_gamma   90.00
#
_symmetry.space_group_name_H-M   'P 1'
#
loop_
_entity.id
_entity.type
_entity.pdbx_description
1 polymer ?
#
loop_
_entity_poly.entity_id
_entity_poly.type
_entity_poly.pdbx_seq_one_letter_code
_entity_poly.pdbx_strand_id
1 'polypeptide(L)'
;MFSRHQDHHGACHAILRIQNVYKLNTTDIANGIIMNNKATEPLSAVECLDIAKTSTKTAYYRQGLDWINIAVQKNLSLADTLEAKITTADIFRMDGNFTEAMAIIRDIQADIQFKDNLTEYHKSRIKLAEEGTKG
;
A
#
# COMPACT_ATOMS: atom_id res chain seq x y z
N MET A 1 12.36 27.61 0.56
CA MET A 1 11.81 26.81 -0.55
C MET A 1 11.72 25.39 -0.03
N PHE A 2 10.51 24.85 0.14
CA PHE A 2 10.33 23.48 0.63
C PHE A 2 10.74 22.50 -0.49
N SER A 3 11.30 21.35 -0.12
CA SER A 3 11.68 20.32 -1.09
C SER A 3 10.42 19.63 -1.62
N ARG A 4 10.39 19.21 -2.90
CA ARG A 4 9.26 18.50 -3.53
C ARG A 4 8.69 17.34 -2.69
N HIS A 5 9.54 16.63 -1.94
CA HIS A 5 9.12 15.58 -1.02
C HIS A 5 8.35 16.10 0.21
N GLN A 6 8.76 17.25 0.76
CA GLN A 6 8.06 17.90 1.88
C GLN A 6 6.69 18.43 1.44
N ASP A 7 6.60 18.99 0.23
CA ASP A 7 5.32 19.48 -0.32
C ASP A 7 4.34 18.32 -0.53
N HIS A 8 4.82 17.19 -1.07
CA HIS A 8 4.00 16.00 -1.26
C HIS A 8 3.48 15.40 0.07
N HIS A 9 4.35 15.27 1.07
CA HIS A 9 3.93 14.79 2.40
C HIS A 9 2.96 15.76 3.08
N GLY A 10 3.20 17.07 2.96
CA GLY A 10 2.31 18.11 3.44
C GLY A 10 0.92 18.04 2.82
N ALA A 11 0.84 17.80 1.50
CA ALA A 11 -0.42 17.61 0.80
C ALA A 11 -1.17 16.36 1.28
N CYS A 12 -0.49 15.22 1.42
CA CYS A 12 -1.09 13.98 1.95
C CYS A 12 -1.66 14.19 3.36
N HIS A 13 -0.90 14.86 4.23
CA HIS A 13 -1.36 15.16 5.58
C HIS A 13 -2.57 16.12 5.57
N ALA A 14 -2.57 17.14 4.70
CA ALA A 14 -3.70 18.05 4.56
C ALA A 14 -4.97 17.32 4.12
N ILE A 15 -4.87 16.38 3.17
CA ILE A 15 -5.99 15.53 2.72
C ILE A 15 -6.58 14.75 3.90
N LEU A 16 -5.75 14.01 4.65
CA LEU A 16 -6.20 13.23 5.80
C LEU A 16 -6.89 14.11 6.87
N ARG A 17 -6.34 15.30 7.11
CA ARG A 17 -6.91 16.25 8.07
C ARG A 17 -8.28 16.75 7.62
N ILE A 18 -8.40 17.20 6.36
CA ILE A 18 -9.68 17.69 5.80
C ILE A 18 -10.72 16.57 5.81
N GLN A 19 -10.32 15.36 5.40
CA GLN A 19 -11.17 14.18 5.45
C GLN A 19 -11.72 13.93 6.86
N ASN A 20 -10.84 13.99 7.87
CA ASN A 20 -11.25 13.76 9.26
C ASN A 20 -12.17 14.88 9.80
N VAL A 21 -11.91 16.14 9.46
CA VAL A 21 -12.68 17.30 9.94
C VAL A 21 -14.08 17.31 9.33
N TYR A 22 -14.18 17.11 8.02
CA TYR A 22 -15.45 17.20 7.28
C TYR A 22 -16.13 15.85 7.07
N LYS A 23 -15.58 14.77 7.63
CA LYS A 23 -16.09 13.39 7.50
C LYS A 23 -16.32 13.00 6.04
N LEU A 24 -15.42 13.43 5.16
CA LEU A 24 -15.49 13.15 3.74
C LEU A 24 -15.23 11.65 3.48
N ASN A 25 -15.92 11.11 2.48
CA ASN A 25 -15.74 9.73 2.06
C ASN A 25 -14.42 9.56 1.30
N THR A 26 -13.63 8.55 1.65
CA THR A 26 -12.35 8.24 0.99
C THR A 26 -12.51 8.01 -0.51
N THR A 27 -13.57 7.29 -0.91
CA THR A 27 -13.88 6.97 -2.31
C THR A 27 -14.18 8.23 -3.11
N ASP A 28 -14.93 9.17 -2.53
CA ASP A 28 -15.26 10.44 -3.19
C ASP A 28 -13.99 11.25 -3.42
N ILE A 29 -13.16 11.43 -2.38
CA ILE A 29 -11.89 12.16 -2.51
C ILE A 29 -10.99 11.49 -3.55
N ALA A 30 -10.88 10.16 -3.53
CA ALA A 30 -10.07 9.41 -4.48
C ALA A 30 -10.56 9.52 -5.93
N ASN A 31 -11.83 9.84 -6.14
CA ASN A 31 -12.42 10.12 -7.45
C ASN A 31 -12.43 11.62 -7.80
N GLY A 32 -11.76 12.44 -6.98
CA GLY A 32 -11.66 13.89 -7.14
C GLY A 32 -12.97 14.62 -6.84
N ILE A 33 -13.85 14.01 -6.03
CA ILE A 33 -15.14 14.55 -5.61
C ILE A 33 -14.99 15.05 -4.16
N ILE A 34 -15.30 16.31 -3.94
CA ILE A 34 -15.29 16.94 -2.61
C ILE A 34 -16.64 17.61 -2.40
N MET A 35 -17.34 17.24 -1.32
CA MET A 35 -18.66 17.77 -1.00
C MET A 35 -19.63 17.72 -2.20
N ASN A 36 -19.71 16.56 -2.85
CA ASN A 36 -20.53 16.27 -4.04
C ASN A 36 -20.19 17.10 -5.31
N ASN A 37 -19.04 17.79 -5.33
CA ASN A 37 -18.58 18.52 -6.51
C ASN A 37 -17.30 17.89 -7.07
N LYS A 38 -17.23 17.78 -8.41
CA LYS A 38 -16.00 17.37 -9.10
C LYS A 38 -14.97 18.50 -8.99
N ALA A 39 -14.02 18.34 -8.07
CA ALA A 39 -13.04 19.36 -7.72
C ALA A 39 -11.69 19.15 -8.43
N THR A 40 -11.34 17.90 -8.75
CA THR A 40 -10.07 17.53 -9.36
C THR A 40 -10.18 16.21 -10.14
N GLU A 41 -9.14 15.85 -10.88
CA GLU A 41 -9.00 14.53 -11.48
C GLU A 41 -8.91 13.42 -10.41
N PRO A 42 -9.34 12.18 -10.73
CA PRO A 42 -9.20 11.05 -9.82
C PRO A 42 -7.73 10.77 -9.47
N LEU A 43 -7.48 10.37 -8.24
CA LEU A 43 -6.16 9.95 -7.79
C LEU A 43 -5.82 8.57 -8.38
N SER A 44 -4.53 8.39 -8.68
CA SER A 44 -3.95 7.10 -9.03
C SER A 44 -3.86 6.17 -7.82
N ALA A 45 -3.64 4.88 -8.07
CA ALA A 45 -3.47 3.88 -7.02
C ALA A 45 -2.27 4.21 -6.10
N VAL A 46 -1.16 4.67 -6.67
CA VAL A 46 0.06 5.03 -5.94
C VAL A 46 -0.16 6.27 -5.07
N GLU A 47 -0.83 7.30 -5.58
CA GLU A 47 -1.16 8.49 -4.77
C GLU A 47 -2.07 8.14 -3.58
N CYS A 48 -3.02 7.21 -3.77
CA CYS A 48 -3.84 6.69 -2.66
C CYS A 48 -2.96 5.99 -1.60
N LEU A 49 -1.97 5.21 -2.05
CA LEU A 49 -1.03 4.53 -1.16
C LEU A 49 -0.11 5.51 -0.42
N ASP A 50 0.35 6.58 -1.06
CA ASP A 50 1.17 7.62 -0.41
C ASP A 50 0.41 8.38 0.69
N ILE A 51 -0.88 8.62 0.47
CA ILE A 51 -1.78 9.16 1.50
C ILE A 51 -1.89 8.19 2.67
N ALA A 52 -2.09 6.89 2.40
CA ALA A 52 -2.15 5.87 3.45
C ALA A 52 -0.86 5.79 4.28
N LYS A 53 0.32 5.85 3.64
CA LYS A 53 1.62 5.85 4.33
C LYS A 53 1.76 7.02 5.30
N THR A 54 1.27 8.19 4.90
CA THR A 54 1.31 9.39 5.74
C THR A 54 0.52 9.21 7.04
N SER A 55 -0.54 8.40 7.02
CA SER A 55 -1.40 8.14 8.19
C SER A 55 -0.65 7.54 9.39
N THR A 56 0.41 6.76 9.14
CA THR A 56 1.25 6.13 10.17
C THR A 56 1.95 7.15 11.09
N LYS A 57 2.19 8.36 10.58
CA LYS A 57 2.87 9.45 11.31
C LYS A 57 1.92 10.48 11.90
N THR A 58 0.66 10.47 11.47
CA THR A 58 -0.33 11.51 11.80
C THR A 58 -1.49 10.97 12.64
N ALA A 59 -1.44 9.70 13.06
CA ALA A 59 -2.48 9.01 13.83
C ALA A 59 -3.86 8.91 13.15
N TYR A 60 -3.93 9.07 11.83
CA TYR A 60 -5.16 8.90 11.04
C TYR A 60 -5.31 7.45 10.57
N TYR A 61 -5.10 6.48 11.47
CA TYR A 61 -4.93 5.07 11.15
C TYR A 61 -6.12 4.46 10.42
N ARG A 62 -7.34 4.72 10.90
CA ARG A 62 -8.57 4.27 10.24
C ARG A 62 -8.66 4.79 8.80
N GLN A 63 -8.44 6.08 8.59
CA GLN A 63 -8.42 6.66 7.24
C GLN A 63 -7.33 6.02 6.39
N GLY A 64 -6.15 5.77 6.97
CA GLY A 64 -5.07 5.04 6.32
C GLY A 64 -5.50 3.70 5.75
N LEU A 65 -6.23 2.89 6.54
CA LEU A 65 -6.77 1.61 6.07
C LEU A 65 -7.79 1.79 4.93
N ASP A 66 -8.66 2.80 5.03
CA ASP A 66 -9.60 3.13 3.94
C ASP A 66 -8.85 3.48 2.65
N TRP A 67 -7.77 4.27 2.74
CA TRP A 67 -6.93 4.64 1.60
C TRP A 67 -6.19 3.45 0.99
N ILE A 68 -5.73 2.50 1.80
CA ILE A 68 -5.14 1.24 1.30
C ILE A 68 -6.16 0.44 0.50
N ASN A 69 -7.40 0.32 1.01
CA ASN A 69 -8.45 -0.42 0.32
C ASN A 69 -8.73 0.18 -1.08
N ILE A 70 -8.80 1.51 -1.17
CA ILE A 70 -8.96 2.19 -2.46
C ILE A 70 -7.76 1.97 -3.38
N ALA A 71 -6.53 2.04 -2.85
CA ALA A 71 -5.32 1.82 -3.63
C ALA A 71 -5.33 0.42 -4.26
N VAL A 72 -5.61 -0.63 -3.47
CA VAL A 72 -5.70 -2.02 -3.93
C VAL A 72 -6.78 -2.20 -5.00
N GLN A 73 -7.96 -1.60 -4.83
CA GLN A 73 -9.05 -1.64 -5.81
C GLN A 73 -8.67 -0.99 -7.16
N LYS A 74 -7.74 -0.03 -7.16
CA LYS A 74 -7.25 0.65 -8.37
C LYS A 74 -6.12 -0.11 -9.09
N ASN A 75 -5.90 -1.39 -8.78
CA ASN A 75 -4.90 -2.29 -9.38
C ASN A 75 -3.46 -1.83 -9.18
N LEU A 76 -2.96 -1.97 -7.95
CA LEU A 76 -1.54 -1.77 -7.65
C LEU A 76 -0.64 -2.75 -8.42
N SER A 77 0.58 -2.32 -8.70
CA SER A 77 1.63 -3.23 -9.16
C SER A 77 1.94 -4.27 -8.09
N LEU A 78 2.66 -5.35 -8.44
CA LEU A 78 3.08 -6.34 -7.46
C LEU A 78 3.95 -5.72 -6.35
N ALA A 79 4.83 -4.79 -6.71
CA ALA A 79 5.69 -4.10 -5.75
C ALA A 79 4.86 -3.21 -4.81
N ASP A 80 3.93 -2.43 -5.37
CA ASP A 80 3.08 -1.54 -4.57
C ASP A 80 2.05 -2.32 -3.73
N THR A 81 1.66 -3.52 -4.16
CA THR A 81 0.80 -4.42 -3.37
C THR A 81 1.53 -4.90 -2.12
N LEU A 82 2.81 -5.28 -2.24
CA LEU A 82 3.63 -5.64 -1.08
C LEU A 82 3.79 -4.43 -0.15
N GLU A 83 4.07 -3.25 -0.71
CA GLU A 83 4.18 -2.01 0.05
C GLU A 83 2.87 -1.65 0.77
N ALA A 84 1.72 -1.90 0.15
CA ALA A 84 0.41 -1.73 0.78
C ALA A 84 0.21 -2.69 1.95
N LYS A 85 0.63 -3.96 1.84
CA LYS A 85 0.61 -4.91 2.97
C LYS A 85 1.51 -4.44 4.11
N ILE A 86 2.73 -4.02 3.82
CA ILE A 86 3.67 -3.47 4.82
C ILE A 86 3.07 -2.24 5.50
N THR A 87 2.53 -1.32 4.72
CA THR A 87 1.88 -0.10 5.25
C THR A 87 0.69 -0.46 6.15
N THR A 88 -0.10 -1.48 5.79
CA THR A 88 -1.21 -1.97 6.62
C THR A 88 -0.71 -2.52 7.96
N ALA A 89 0.34 -3.35 7.94
CA ALA A 89 0.96 -3.87 9.17
C ALA A 89 1.50 -2.74 10.05
N ASP A 90 2.13 -1.72 9.45
CA ASP A 90 2.61 -0.55 10.17
C ASP A 90 1.47 0.27 10.79
N ILE A 91 0.37 0.47 10.06
CA ILE A 91 -0.81 1.15 10.60
C ILE A 91 -1.34 0.40 11.83
N PHE A 92 -1.53 -0.92 11.74
CA PHE A 92 -1.99 -1.72 12.88
C PHE A 92 -1.01 -1.69 14.05
N ARG A 93 0.29 -1.75 13.78
CA ARG A 93 1.34 -1.63 14.82
C ARG A 93 1.27 -0.27 15.52
N MET A 94 1.08 0.82 14.78
CA MET A 94 1.02 2.18 15.32
C MET A 94 -0.31 2.46 16.05
N ASP A 95 -1.39 1.79 15.66
CA ASP A 95 -2.70 1.79 16.36
C ASP A 95 -2.71 0.88 17.61
N GLY A 96 -1.65 0.08 17.83
CA GLY A 96 -1.53 -0.85 18.96
C GLY A 96 -2.23 -2.20 18.73
N ASN A 97 -2.74 -2.46 17.53
CA ASN A 97 -3.34 -3.73 17.14
C ASN A 97 -2.28 -4.72 16.64
N PHE A 98 -1.45 -5.21 17.57
CA PHE A 98 -0.33 -6.10 17.25
C PHE A 98 -0.76 -7.45 16.68
N THR A 99 -1.97 -7.93 17.01
CA THR A 99 -2.51 -9.19 16.48
C THR A 99 -2.68 -9.11 14.97
N GLU A 100 -3.38 -8.08 14.49
CA GLU A 100 -3.58 -7.87 13.05
C GLU A 100 -2.27 -7.56 12.33
N ALA A 101 -1.40 -6.75 12.95
CA ALA A 101 -0.07 -6.48 12.39
C ALA A 101 0.73 -7.79 12.18
N MET A 102 0.74 -8.68 13.17
CA MET A 102 1.43 -9.97 13.08
C MET A 102 0.78 -10.92 12.08
N ALA A 103 -0.55 -10.89 11.93
CA ALA A 103 -1.24 -11.67 10.92
C ALA A 103 -0.78 -11.28 9.51
N ILE A 104 -0.70 -9.97 9.22
CA ILE A 104 -0.22 -9.47 7.92
C ILE A 104 1.26 -9.78 7.70
N ILE A 105 2.11 -9.63 8.71
CA ILE A 105 3.54 -9.95 8.59
C ILE A 105 3.74 -11.43 8.23
N ARG A 106 2.96 -12.33 8.82
CA ARG A 106 3.01 -13.77 8.49
C ARG A 106 2.56 -14.05 7.07
N ASP A 107 1.52 -13.37 6.59
CA ASP A 107 1.07 -13.46 5.21
C ASP A 107 2.17 -13.01 4.22
N ILE A 108 2.83 -11.88 4.51
CA ILE A 108 3.99 -11.41 3.72
C ILE A 108 5.13 -12.43 3.73
N GLN A 109 5.44 -13.03 4.88
CA GLN A 109 6.49 -14.05 4.98
C GLN A 109 6.17 -15.29 4.15
N ALA A 110 4.90 -15.74 4.16
CA ALA A 110 4.47 -16.86 3.35
C ALA A 110 4.60 -16.57 1.84
N ASP A 111 4.23 -15.36 1.40
CA ASP A 111 4.39 -14.92 0.01
C ASP A 111 5.86 -14.93 -0.44
N ILE A 112 6.77 -14.47 0.42
CA ILE A 112 8.22 -14.44 0.14
C ILE A 112 8.77 -15.87 0.06
N GLN A 113 8.45 -16.72 1.05
CA GLN A 113 8.91 -18.11 1.07
C GLN A 113 8.42 -18.89 -0.16
N PHE A 114 7.18 -18.65 -0.59
CA PHE A 114 6.64 -19.27 -1.80
C PHE A 114 7.43 -18.88 -3.06
N LYS A 115 7.80 -17.60 -3.20
CA LYS A 115 8.63 -17.12 -4.33
C LYS A 115 10.03 -17.73 -4.33
N ASP A 116 10.65 -17.86 -3.16
CA ASP A 116 11.96 -18.48 -3.03
C ASP A 116 11.92 -19.96 -3.45
N ASN A 117 10.91 -20.70 -2.98
CA ASN A 117 10.70 -22.10 -3.35
C ASN A 117 10.50 -22.29 -4.87
N LEU A 118 9.71 -21.42 -5.51
CA LEU A 118 9.53 -21.44 -6.96
C LEU A 118 10.85 -21.19 -7.70
N THR A 119 11.64 -20.23 -7.21
CA THR A 119 12.93 -19.90 -7.81
C THR A 119 13.91 -21.07 -7.72
N GLU A 120 13.95 -21.75 -6.58
CA GLU A 120 14.77 -22.95 -6.38
C GLU A 120 14.32 -24.12 -7.25
N TYR A 121 13.00 -24.33 -7.39
CA TYR A 121 12.43 -25.32 -8.28
C TYR A 121 12.84 -25.09 -9.75
N HIS A 122 12.72 -23.86 -10.24
CA HIS A 122 13.10 -23.52 -11.61
C HIS A 122 14.61 -23.69 -11.86
N LYS A 123 15.47 -23.29 -10.92
CA LYS A 123 16.93 -23.51 -11.00
C LYS A 123 17.27 -25.00 -11.12
N SER A 124 16.62 -25.84 -10.31
CA SER A 124 16.84 -27.30 -10.32
C SER A 124 16.45 -27.93 -11.66
N ARG A 125 15.33 -27.47 -12.26
CA ARG A 125 14.88 -27.96 -13.58
C ARG A 125 15.79 -27.57 -14.73
N ILE A 126 16.36 -26.36 -14.71
CA ILE A 126 17.31 -25.92 -15.73
C ILE A 126 18.57 -26.80 -15.67
N LYS A 127 19.11 -27.03 -14.46
CA LYS A 127 20.28 -27.89 -14.27
C LYS A 127 20.08 -29.31 -14.83
N LEU A 128 18.92 -29.92 -14.57
CA LEU A 128 18.57 -31.25 -15.10
C LEU A 128 18.50 -31.26 -16.65
N ALA A 129 18.01 -30.18 -17.26
CA ALA A 129 17.94 -30.07 -18.72
C ALA A 129 19.33 -29.89 -19.36
N GLU A 130 20.23 -29.17 -18.71
CA GLU A 130 21.63 -28.97 -19.14
C GLU A 130 22.49 -30.24 -18.99
N GLU A 131 22.19 -31.06 -17.98
CA GLU A 131 22.87 -32.36 -17.77
C GLU A 131 22.39 -33.41 -18.79
N GLY A 132 21.10 -33.41 -19.14
CA GLY A 132 20.52 -34.32 -20.13
C GLY A 132 20.86 -34.01 -21.60
N THR A 133 21.47 -32.87 -21.89
CA THR A 133 21.90 -32.47 -23.25
C THR A 133 23.39 -32.69 -23.53
N LYS A 134 24.16 -33.15 -22.53
CA LYS A 134 25.60 -33.44 -22.62
C LYS A 134 25.94 -34.94 -22.75
N GLY A 135 24.95 -35.82 -22.94
CA GLY A 135 25.11 -37.25 -23.22
C GLY A 135 24.58 -37.62 -24.59
#